data_AF-A0A972AWA7-F1
#
_entry.id   AF-A0A972AWA7-F1
#
_cell.length_a   1.000
_cell.length_b   1.000
_cell.length_c   1.000
_cell.angle_alpha   90.00
_cell.angle_beta   90.00
_cell.angle_gamma   90.00
#
_symmetry.space_group_name_H-M   'P 1'
#
loop_
_entity.id
_entity.type
_entity.pdbx_description
1 polymer ?
#
loop_
_entity_poly.entity_id
_entity_poly.type
_entity_poly.pdbx_seq_one_letter_code
_entity_poly.pdbx_strand_id
1 'polypeptide(L)'
;SRVCIISNHTSILDIPAIVGCLHIWTSFIAKKELAWVPFVNFWISAVDCVYMKRGSLRDSAKSIDEGVKKIENGIRLTVFPEGTRSKTGKIASFKGGSFKLATRSKAVIIPVVIKGVRNGFESKKTIRRQYAKIAMLDPMETENLTPDEIRDLPQRVESIIREAYERI
;
A
#
# COMPACT_ATOMS: atom_id res chain seq x y z
N SER A 1 17.71 0.43 6.35
CA SER A 1 17.18 1.40 5.36
C SER A 1 15.71 1.66 5.64
N ARG A 2 15.26 2.92 5.51
CA ARG A 2 13.84 3.30 5.65
C ARG A 2 13.11 2.95 4.36
N VAL A 3 12.08 2.11 4.43
CA VAL A 3 11.41 1.56 3.23
C VAL A 3 9.91 1.78 3.31
N CYS A 4 9.35 2.37 2.26
CA CYS A 4 7.92 2.53 2.06
C CYS A 4 7.50 1.79 0.79
N ILE A 5 6.68 0.75 0.92
CA ILE A 5 6.14 0.01 -0.22
C ILE A 5 4.86 0.70 -0.68
N ILE A 6 4.74 0.96 -1.98
CA ILE A 6 3.55 1.56 -2.58
C ILE A 6 2.99 0.59 -3.60
N SER A 7 1.74 0.16 -3.42
CA SER A 7 1.11 -0.83 -4.28
C SER A 7 -0.30 -0.43 -4.71
N ASN A 8 -0.75 -0.93 -5.85
CA ASN A 8 -2.17 -0.91 -6.20
C ASN A 8 -2.99 -1.83 -5.27
N HIS A 9 -4.29 -1.56 -5.14
CA HIS A 9 -5.19 -2.26 -4.21
C HIS A 9 -6.50 -2.71 -4.86
N THR A 10 -6.55 -3.98 -5.26
CA THR A 10 -7.70 -4.56 -5.97
C THR A 10 -8.46 -5.61 -5.16
N SER A 11 -7.89 -6.09 -4.05
CA SER A 11 -8.41 -7.20 -3.25
C SER A 11 -7.93 -7.15 -1.80
N ILE A 12 -8.68 -7.77 -0.90
CA ILE A 12 -8.20 -8.01 0.47
C ILE A 12 -7.00 -8.96 0.50
N LEU A 13 -6.89 -9.82 -0.50
CA LEU A 13 -5.79 -10.78 -0.66
C LEU A 13 -4.47 -10.10 -1.09
N ASP A 14 -4.46 -8.79 -1.36
CA ASP A 14 -3.23 -8.06 -1.68
C ASP A 14 -2.26 -8.07 -0.48
N ILE A 15 -2.78 -8.02 0.75
CA ILE A 15 -1.98 -8.06 1.98
C ILE A 15 -1.21 -9.39 2.10
N PRO A 16 -1.86 -10.57 2.11
CA PRO A 16 -1.15 -11.84 2.17
C PRO A 16 -0.32 -12.10 0.91
N ALA A 17 -0.68 -11.55 -0.25
CA ALA A 17 0.14 -11.64 -1.45
C ALA A 17 1.50 -10.92 -1.26
N ILE A 18 1.51 -9.71 -0.70
CA ILE A 18 2.75 -8.98 -0.39
C ILE A 18 3.57 -9.74 0.65
N VAL A 19 2.98 -10.12 1.78
CA VAL A 19 3.72 -10.77 2.88
C VAL A 19 4.23 -12.15 2.47
N GLY A 20 3.37 -12.97 1.86
CA GLY A 20 3.66 -14.36 1.55
C GLY A 20 4.49 -14.55 0.28
N CYS A 21 4.26 -13.78 -0.79
CA CYS A 21 4.98 -13.98 -2.04
C CYS A 21 6.29 -13.20 -2.09
N LEU A 22 6.32 -11.96 -1.56
CA LEU A 22 7.56 -11.17 -1.55
C LEU A 22 8.46 -11.50 -0.36
N HIS A 23 7.98 -12.28 0.61
CA HIS A 23 8.70 -12.59 1.86
C HIS A 23 9.12 -11.33 2.62
N ILE A 24 8.35 -10.24 2.47
CA ILE A 24 8.60 -8.97 3.14
C ILE A 24 7.64 -8.83 4.30
N TRP A 25 8.20 -8.84 5.52
CA TRP A 25 7.46 -8.39 6.70
C TRP A 25 7.33 -6.86 6.67
N THR A 26 6.09 -6.38 6.63
CA THR A 26 5.74 -4.96 6.52
C THR A 26 4.46 -4.67 7.26
N SER A 27 4.39 -3.53 7.95
CA SER A 27 3.15 -3.00 8.50
C SER A 27 2.32 -2.34 7.41
N PHE A 28 1.02 -2.16 7.63
CA PHE A 28 0.11 -1.51 6.69
C PHE A 28 -0.64 -0.37 7.35
N ILE A 29 -1.07 0.61 6.53
CA ILE A 29 -2.11 1.56 6.94
C ILE A 29 -3.48 0.94 6.65
N ALA A 30 -4.16 0.49 7.70
CA ALA A 30 -5.43 -0.20 7.61
C ALA A 30 -6.58 0.61 8.20
N LYS A 31 -7.79 0.39 7.69
CA LYS A 31 -9.01 0.95 8.29
C LYS A 31 -9.25 0.35 9.67
N LYS A 32 -9.63 1.17 10.65
CA LYS A 32 -9.96 0.69 12.01
C LYS A 32 -11.06 -0.37 12.00
N GLU A 33 -11.99 -0.29 11.05
CA GLU A 33 -13.09 -1.25 10.92
C GLU A 33 -12.61 -2.65 10.50
N LEU A 34 -11.44 -2.76 9.84
CA LEU A 34 -10.90 -4.06 9.40
C LEU A 34 -10.39 -4.92 10.57
N ALA A 35 -10.13 -4.32 11.73
CA ALA A 35 -9.79 -5.05 12.95
C ALA A 35 -10.92 -5.98 13.43
N TRP A 36 -12.16 -5.74 12.97
CA TRP A 36 -13.34 -6.51 13.37
C TRP A 36 -13.75 -7.56 12.34
N VAL A 37 -13.07 -7.61 11.18
CA VAL A 37 -13.39 -8.57 10.12
C VAL A 37 -12.66 -9.89 10.44
N PRO A 38 -13.37 -11.02 10.59
CA PRO A 38 -12.75 -12.33 10.85
C PRO A 38 -11.69 -12.67 9.80
N PHE A 39 -10.62 -13.36 10.22
CA PHE A 39 -9.41 -13.71 9.44
C PHE A 39 -8.54 -12.52 9.05
N VAL A 40 -9.13 -11.40 8.66
CA VAL A 40 -8.41 -10.16 8.32
C VAL A 40 -7.78 -9.55 9.58
N ASN A 41 -8.51 -9.59 10.69
CA ASN A 41 -8.04 -9.16 12.00
C ASN A 41 -6.76 -9.87 12.43
N PHE A 42 -6.66 -11.19 12.21
CA PHE A 42 -5.47 -11.98 12.54
C PHE A 42 -4.23 -11.46 11.80
N TRP A 43 -4.35 -11.23 10.49
CA TRP A 43 -3.25 -10.69 9.68
C TRP A 43 -2.87 -9.26 10.09
N ILE A 44 -3.87 -8.40 10.31
CA ILE A 44 -3.65 -7.01 10.69
C ILE A 44 -2.96 -6.91 12.06
N SER A 45 -3.35 -7.76 13.01
CA SER A 45 -2.71 -7.88 14.32
C SER A 45 -1.30 -8.45 14.22
N ALA A 46 -1.07 -9.45 13.36
CA ALA A 46 0.25 -10.05 13.18
C ALA A 46 1.28 -9.04 12.66
N VAL A 47 0.91 -8.19 11.69
CA VAL A 47 1.85 -7.27 11.01
C VAL A 47 1.96 -5.87 11.65
N ASP A 48 1.41 -5.68 12.85
CA ASP A 48 1.46 -4.42 13.61
C ASP A 48 0.99 -3.20 12.78
N CYS A 49 -0.22 -3.29 12.22
CA CYS A 49 -0.80 -2.24 11.36
C CYS A 49 -1.02 -0.91 12.08
N VAL A 50 -0.85 0.19 11.34
CA VAL A 50 -1.29 1.52 11.74
C VAL A 50 -2.77 1.68 11.38
N TYR A 51 -3.61 1.95 12.38
CA TYR A 51 -5.05 2.10 12.17
C TYR A 51 -5.41 3.53 11.77
N MET A 52 -6.22 3.65 10.72
CA MET A 52 -6.75 4.91 10.22
C MET A 52 -8.26 4.94 10.34
N LYS A 53 -8.78 5.95 11.04
CA LYS A 53 -10.21 6.29 11.05
C LYS A 53 -10.47 7.30 9.94
N ARG A 54 -11.22 6.92 8.90
CA ARG A 54 -11.55 7.84 7.80
C ARG A 54 -12.86 8.55 8.10
N GLY A 55 -12.76 9.85 8.29
CA GLY A 55 -13.89 10.73 8.62
C GLY A 55 -13.42 12.12 9.03
N SER A 56 -12.20 12.25 9.56
CA SER A 56 -11.54 13.53 9.78
C SER A 56 -10.16 13.58 9.12
N LEU A 57 -9.82 14.73 8.53
CA LEU A 57 -8.47 14.99 7.99
C LEU A 57 -7.40 14.86 9.09
N ARG A 58 -7.76 15.24 10.32
CA ARG A 58 -6.89 15.18 11.49
C ARG A 58 -6.50 13.74 11.85
N ASP A 59 -7.44 12.80 11.82
CA ASP A 59 -7.14 11.40 12.12
C ASP A 59 -6.28 10.77 11.03
N SER A 60 -6.51 11.14 9.77
CA SER A 60 -5.67 10.69 8.65
C SER A 60 -4.23 11.19 8.78
N ALA A 61 -4.04 12.45 9.19
CA ALA A 61 -2.71 13.01 9.45
C ALA A 61 -2.00 12.30 10.60
N LYS A 62 -2.69 12.01 11.71
CA LYS A 62 -2.15 11.27 12.85
C LYS A 62 -1.67 9.87 12.46
N SER A 63 -2.45 9.14 11.65
CA SER A 63 -2.03 7.82 11.16
C SER A 63 -0.79 7.90 10.26
N ILE A 64 -0.65 8.99 9.47
CA ILE A 64 0.59 9.21 8.70
C ILE A 64 1.76 9.50 9.64
N ASP A 65 1.59 10.32 10.68
CA ASP A 65 2.63 10.60 11.67
C ASP A 65 3.10 9.33 12.40
N GLU A 66 2.16 8.47 12.78
CA GLU A 66 2.47 7.17 13.39
C GLU A 66 3.24 6.27 12.42
N GLY A 67 2.79 6.20 11.16
CA GLY A 67 3.50 5.46 10.12
C GLY A 67 4.92 5.97 9.86
N VAL A 68 5.12 7.29 9.87
CA VAL A 68 6.45 7.91 9.73
C VAL A 68 7.37 7.45 10.86
N LYS A 69 6.90 7.51 12.11
CA LYS A 69 7.68 7.03 13.27
C LYS A 69 8.04 5.54 13.17
N LYS A 70 7.11 4.70 12.70
CA LYS A 70 7.40 3.27 12.48
C LYS A 70 8.52 3.08 11.46
N ILE A 71 8.47 3.80 10.35
CA ILE A 71 9.52 3.75 9.31
C ILE A 71 10.86 4.24 9.85
N GLU A 72 10.86 5.33 10.62
CA GLU A 72 12.07 5.86 11.26
C GLU A 72 12.70 4.86 12.24
N ASN A 73 11.88 4.06 12.92
CA ASN A 73 12.29 2.96 13.81
C ASN A 73 12.68 1.67 13.06
N GLY A 74 12.77 1.71 11.73
CA GLY A 74 13.21 0.57 10.90
C GLY A 74 12.11 -0.40 10.48
N ILE A 75 10.84 -0.11 10.76
CA ILE A 75 9.71 -0.93 10.33
C ILE A 75 9.35 -0.57 8.88
N ARG A 76 9.33 -1.56 8.00
CA ARG A 76 8.86 -1.37 6.61
C ARG A 76 7.36 -1.14 6.62
N LEU A 77 6.87 -0.20 5.82
CA LEU A 77 5.44 0.10 5.77
C LEU A 77 4.92 0.07 4.34
N THR A 78 3.78 -0.58 4.15
CA THR A 78 3.06 -0.65 2.88
C THR A 78 1.84 0.25 2.91
N VAL A 79 1.70 1.09 1.88
CA VAL A 79 0.53 1.95 1.69
C VAL A 79 -0.10 1.71 0.33
N PHE A 80 -1.43 1.70 0.33
CA PHE A 80 -2.26 1.64 -0.87
C PHE A 80 -2.81 3.05 -1.15
N PRO A 81 -2.21 3.82 -2.08
CA PRO A 81 -2.51 5.25 -2.28
C PRO A 81 -3.88 5.52 -2.90
N GLU A 82 -4.54 4.51 -3.50
CA GLU A 82 -5.95 4.57 -3.90
C GLU A 82 -6.86 4.85 -2.68
N GLY A 83 -6.41 4.41 -1.52
CA GLY A 83 -7.07 4.51 -0.24
C GLY A 83 -8.26 3.56 -0.06
N THR A 84 -8.90 3.08 -1.10
CA THR A 84 -9.94 2.04 -1.00
C THR A 84 -9.68 0.97 -2.02
N ARG A 85 -10.05 -0.28 -1.70
CA ARG A 85 -10.08 -1.36 -2.68
C ARG A 85 -10.87 -0.93 -3.91
N SER A 86 -10.30 -1.19 -5.08
CA SER A 86 -11.00 -0.94 -6.34
C SER A 86 -12.30 -1.74 -6.41
N LYS A 87 -13.43 -1.06 -6.69
CA LYS A 87 -14.72 -1.74 -6.92
C LYS A 87 -14.83 -2.31 -8.33
N THR A 88 -14.13 -1.74 -9.29
CA THR A 88 -14.18 -2.12 -10.71
C THR A 88 -13.05 -3.08 -11.10
N GLY A 89 -12.05 -3.26 -10.25
CA GLY A 89 -10.83 -4.02 -10.55
C GLY A 89 -9.79 -3.23 -11.35
N LYS A 90 -10.08 -1.98 -11.70
CA LYS A 90 -9.11 -1.04 -12.27
C LYS A 90 -8.37 -0.30 -11.16
N ILE A 91 -7.09 -0.02 -11.35
CA ILE A 91 -6.31 0.82 -10.43
C ILE A 91 -6.97 2.21 -10.39
N ALA A 92 -7.35 2.68 -9.21
CA ALA A 92 -7.87 4.04 -9.01
C ALA A 92 -6.74 5.08 -8.92
N SER A 93 -7.09 6.36 -9.00
CA SER A 93 -6.10 7.44 -8.87
C SER A 93 -5.44 7.45 -7.50
N PHE A 94 -4.15 7.74 -7.48
CA PHE A 94 -3.33 7.74 -6.28
C PHE A 94 -3.47 9.07 -5.55
N LYS A 95 -3.74 9.00 -4.24
CA LYS A 95 -3.90 10.18 -3.39
C LYS A 95 -2.55 10.63 -2.85
N GLY A 96 -2.14 11.87 -3.17
CA GLY A 96 -0.86 12.43 -2.72
C GLY A 96 -0.67 12.44 -1.19
N GLY A 97 -1.75 12.48 -0.42
CA GLY A 97 -1.68 12.39 1.05
C GLY A 97 -0.98 11.12 1.56
N SER A 98 -1.06 10.00 0.83
CA SER A 98 -0.39 8.75 1.19
C SER A 98 1.13 8.80 1.00
N PHE A 99 1.61 9.62 0.06
CA PHE A 99 3.04 9.77 -0.23
C PHE A 99 3.78 10.57 0.84
N LYS A 100 3.06 11.34 1.66
CA LYS A 100 3.62 12.01 2.85
C LYS A 100 4.28 11.02 3.81
N LEU A 101 3.86 9.76 3.81
CA LEU A 101 4.50 8.71 4.58
C LEU A 101 5.96 8.52 4.14
N ALA A 102 6.19 8.38 2.83
CA ALA A 102 7.52 8.16 2.27
C ALA A 102 8.38 9.43 2.33
N THR A 103 7.82 10.59 1.93
CA THR A 103 8.60 11.83 1.84
C THR A 103 8.99 12.39 3.21
N ARG A 104 8.11 12.31 4.22
CA ARG A 104 8.43 12.81 5.57
C ARG A 104 9.38 11.90 6.33
N SER A 105 9.30 10.58 6.11
CA SER A 105 10.25 9.63 6.70
C SER A 105 11.55 9.54 5.91
N LYS A 106 11.66 10.22 4.75
CA LYS A 106 12.77 10.10 3.80
C LYS A 106 13.04 8.63 3.43
N ALA A 107 11.97 7.87 3.23
CA ALA A 107 12.05 6.45 2.91
C ALA A 107 12.21 6.23 1.42
N VAL A 108 12.96 5.19 1.07
CA VAL A 108 12.98 4.68 -0.30
C VAL A 108 11.61 4.11 -0.62
N ILE A 109 10.99 4.59 -1.70
CA ILE A 109 9.77 4.02 -2.23
C ILE A 109 10.12 2.77 -3.03
N ILE A 110 9.46 1.67 -2.72
CA ILE A 110 9.48 0.45 -3.53
C ILE A 110 8.11 0.28 -4.17
N PRO A 111 7.95 0.62 -5.46
CA PRO A 111 6.69 0.42 -6.15
C PRO A 111 6.46 -1.08 -6.37
N VAL A 112 5.26 -1.54 -6.05
CA VAL A 112 4.84 -2.93 -6.22
C VAL A 112 3.57 -2.96 -7.06
N VAL A 113 3.50 -3.90 -7.99
CA VAL A 113 2.32 -4.14 -8.80
C VAL A 113 1.78 -5.53 -8.53
N ILE A 114 0.46 -5.62 -8.36
CA ILE A 114 -0.26 -6.86 -8.06
C ILE A 114 -1.41 -7.03 -9.05
N LYS A 115 -1.45 -8.17 -9.74
CA LYS A 115 -2.50 -8.51 -10.73
C LYS A 115 -3.05 -9.91 -10.51
N GLY A 116 -4.34 -10.09 -10.80
CA GLY A 116 -5.02 -11.39 -10.75
C GLY A 116 -5.60 -11.79 -9.40
N VAL A 117 -5.11 -11.19 -8.30
CA VAL A 117 -5.52 -11.51 -6.92
C VAL A 117 -7.01 -11.27 -6.65
N ARG A 118 -7.62 -10.28 -7.31
CA ARG A 118 -9.07 -9.96 -7.21
C ARG A 118 -9.97 -11.17 -7.47
N ASN A 119 -9.61 -12.03 -8.41
CA ASN A 119 -10.44 -13.18 -8.81
C ASN A 119 -10.41 -14.33 -7.80
N GLY A 120 -9.46 -14.31 -6.86
CA GLY A 120 -9.38 -15.31 -5.79
C GLY A 120 -10.42 -15.12 -4.68
N PHE A 121 -11.00 -13.91 -4.54
CA PHE A 121 -12.02 -13.64 -3.51
C PHE A 121 -12.97 -12.49 -3.88
N GLU A 122 -12.43 -11.31 -4.18
CA GLU A 122 -13.20 -10.06 -4.23
C GLU A 122 -14.28 -10.04 -5.33
N SER A 123 -14.06 -10.71 -6.47
CA SER A 123 -15.03 -10.73 -7.59
C SER A 123 -16.25 -11.64 -7.36
N LYS A 124 -16.06 -12.79 -6.69
CA LYS A 124 -17.12 -13.81 -6.51
C LYS A 124 -17.56 -14.00 -5.05
N LYS A 125 -16.90 -13.34 -4.10
CA LYS A 125 -17.10 -13.49 -2.64
C LYS A 125 -16.97 -14.94 -2.14
N THR A 126 -16.24 -15.77 -2.88
CA THR A 126 -15.90 -17.15 -2.53
C THR A 126 -14.42 -17.34 -2.81
N ILE A 127 -13.73 -18.06 -1.92
CA ILE A 127 -12.31 -18.39 -2.11
C ILE A 127 -12.17 -19.33 -3.30
N ARG A 128 -11.34 -18.94 -4.27
CA ARG A 128 -10.99 -19.77 -5.42
C ARG A 128 -9.48 -19.76 -5.65
N ARG A 129 -8.94 -20.91 -6.06
CA ARG A 129 -7.57 -20.97 -6.56
C ARG A 129 -7.45 -20.03 -7.77
N GLN A 130 -6.44 -19.16 -7.73
CA GLN A 130 -6.19 -18.19 -8.78
C GLN A 130 -4.70 -17.90 -8.89
N TYR A 131 -4.23 -17.70 -10.12
CA TYR A 131 -2.88 -17.21 -10.36
C TYR A 131 -2.81 -15.70 -10.16
N ALA A 132 -1.80 -15.28 -9.40
CA ALA A 132 -1.46 -13.88 -9.18
C ALA A 132 -0.07 -13.61 -9.73
N LYS A 133 0.13 -12.41 -10.26
CA LYS A 133 1.44 -11.89 -10.64
C LYS A 133 1.75 -10.70 -9.76
N ILE A 134 2.98 -10.67 -9.26
CA ILE A 134 3.48 -9.63 -8.39
C ILE A 134 4.86 -9.25 -8.91
N ALA A 135 5.12 -7.96 -9.07
CA ALA A 135 6.44 -7.46 -9.43
C ALA A 135 6.81 -6.28 -8.54
N MET A 136 8.07 -6.26 -8.11
CA MET A 136 8.71 -5.09 -7.51
C MET A 136 9.38 -4.31 -8.63
N LEU A 137 9.19 -2.99 -8.64
CA LEU A 137 9.80 -2.08 -9.60
C LEU A 137 11.03 -1.42 -8.96
N ASP A 138 11.73 -0.63 -9.78
CA ASP A 138 12.94 0.04 -9.34
C ASP A 138 12.69 0.97 -8.13
N PRO A 139 13.59 0.96 -7.13
CA PRO A 139 13.49 1.81 -5.96
C PRO A 139 13.57 3.29 -6.34
N MET A 140 12.84 4.13 -5.61
CA MET A 140 12.84 5.57 -5.79
C MET A 140 13.21 6.28 -4.48
N GLU A 141 14.29 7.04 -4.51
CA GLU A 141 14.73 7.86 -3.38
C GLU A 141 13.78 9.04 -3.14
N THR A 142 13.57 9.38 -1.86
CA THR A 142 12.74 10.54 -1.48
C THR A 142 13.50 11.62 -0.71
N GLU A 143 14.71 11.34 -0.23
CA GLU A 143 15.44 12.23 0.69
C GLU A 143 15.81 13.58 0.06
N ASN A 144 16.18 13.59 -1.23
CA ASN A 144 16.70 14.77 -1.92
C ASN A 144 15.75 15.32 -2.99
N LEU A 145 14.46 14.96 -2.94
CA LEU A 145 13.48 15.47 -3.89
C LEU A 145 13.17 16.94 -3.63
N THR A 146 13.11 17.73 -4.70
CA THR A 146 12.63 19.10 -4.68
C THR A 146 11.13 19.17 -4.38
N PRO A 147 10.59 20.33 -3.97
CA PRO A 147 9.15 20.50 -3.75
C PRO A 147 8.29 20.15 -4.97
N ASP A 148 8.75 20.48 -6.17
CA ASP A 148 8.07 20.13 -7.43
C ASP A 148 8.09 18.63 -7.67
N GLU A 149 9.24 17.96 -7.48
CA GLU A 149 9.32 16.51 -7.60
C GLU A 149 8.44 15.79 -6.57
N ILE A 150 8.35 16.30 -5.34
CA ILE A 150 7.43 15.77 -4.32
C ILE A 150 5.97 15.93 -4.74
N ARG A 151 5.62 17.07 -5.36
CA ARG A 151 4.26 17.32 -5.86
C ARG A 151 3.87 16.32 -6.95
N ASP A 152 4.81 15.99 -7.83
CA ASP A 152 4.58 15.17 -9.03
C ASP A 152 4.84 13.67 -8.78
N LEU A 153 5.42 13.33 -7.63
CA LEU A 153 5.71 11.97 -7.19
C LEU A 153 4.50 11.01 -7.25
N PRO A 154 3.29 11.39 -6.80
CA PRO A 154 2.13 10.50 -6.87
C PRO A 154 1.80 10.06 -8.30
N GLN A 155 1.82 11.00 -9.25
CA GLN A 155 1.53 10.75 -10.66
C GLN A 155 2.63 9.89 -11.29
N ARG A 156 3.90 10.18 -10.97
CA ARG A 156 5.03 9.39 -11.45
C ARG A 156 4.94 7.94 -11.00
N VAL A 157 4.68 7.70 -9.70
CA VAL A 157 4.54 6.35 -9.13
C VAL A 157 3.28 5.65 -9.64
N GLU A 158 2.19 6.38 -9.86
CA GLU A 158 1.00 5.84 -10.49
C GLU A 158 1.27 5.36 -11.93
N SER A 159 1.98 6.15 -12.75
CA SER A 159 2.30 5.80 -14.13
C SER A 159 3.12 4.51 -14.22
N ILE A 160 4.21 4.41 -13.46
CA ILE A 160 5.08 3.22 -13.49
C ILE A 160 4.34 1.96 -13.03
N ILE A 161 3.47 2.06 -12.01
CA ILE A 161 2.67 0.91 -11.54
C ILE A 161 1.62 0.52 -12.59
N ARG A 162 0.97 1.50 -13.23
CA ARG A 162 -0.01 1.22 -14.30
C ARG A 162 0.65 0.59 -15.52
N GLU A 163 1.77 1.12 -15.98
CA GLU A 163 2.52 0.56 -17.11
C GLU A 163 2.98 -0.87 -16.81
N ALA A 164 3.51 -1.12 -15.61
CA ALA A 164 3.89 -2.47 -15.19
C ALA A 164 2.66 -3.40 -15.11
N TYR A 165 1.52 -2.90 -14.64
CA TYR A 165 0.29 -3.68 -14.53
C TYR A 165 -0.22 -4.17 -15.88
N GLU A 166 -0.06 -3.38 -16.94
CA GLU A 166 -0.43 -3.79 -18.30
C GLU A 166 0.55 -4.81 -18.89
N ARG A 167 1.83 -4.77 -18.50
CA ARG A 167 2.87 -5.69 -18.99
C ARG A 167 2.83 -7.08 -18.35
N ILE A 168 2.40 -7.18 -17.09
CA ILE A 168 2.35 -8.46 -16.36
C ILE A 168 1.05 -9.21 -16.59
#